data_AF-A0A7W0I1W4-F1
#
_entry.id   AF-A0A7W0I1W4-F1
#
_cell.length_a   1.000
_cell.length_b   1.000
_cell.length_c   1.000
_cell.angle_alpha   90.00
_cell.angle_beta   90.00
_cell.angle_gamma   90.00
#
_symmetry.space_group_name_H-M   'P 1'
#
loop_
_entity.id
_entity.type
_entity.pdbx_description
1 polymer ?
#
loop_
_entity_poly.entity_id
_entity_poly.type
_entity_poly.pdbx_seq_one_letter_code
_entity_poly.pdbx_strand_id
1 'polypeptide(L)'
;MKKQILTLALVPALIFGAVTVPMAKEASAATTTTTGQIVSSVSFRQGASTDAARIRYLKAGEKVTILSKVNSYWYKVRASDGKEGYVSTDSKYIKTSSVTTPDGSDNNSGSTGQIVSSVSFRQGASTDAARIRYLKAGEKVTILSKVNSYWYKVRASDGQEGYVSTDSKYIKTSGVTSPGDSNNNGGTSGGSASEKAQKVIAAGKKYLGTPYEYGSSRDNTNTFDCSDFVRQAFLDGIGLKLPSDSRGQGSYVKSLGNAKTDWHDLKPGDLMFFMDYKGTSKSNYSGIDKSKQTISHVAIYLGNGQILSTYSKESGGVRIDSFENRHWEYRFLYGGSAL
;
A
#
# COMPACT_ATOMS: atom_id res chain seq x y z
N MET A 1 -93.58 6.43 -27.49
CA MET A 1 -93.51 5.04 -26.99
C MET A 1 -92.25 4.89 -26.16
N LYS A 2 -92.39 4.38 -24.92
CA LYS A 2 -91.33 4.12 -23.95
C LYS A 2 -90.32 3.09 -24.49
N LYS A 3 -89.04 3.22 -24.11
CA LYS A 3 -88.04 2.16 -23.82
C LYS A 3 -86.76 2.86 -23.33
N GLN A 4 -86.59 3.05 -22.03
CA GLN A 4 -86.03 2.13 -21.01
C GLN A 4 -84.54 1.78 -21.18
N ILE A 5 -83.86 2.01 -20.05
CA ILE A 5 -82.46 1.90 -19.66
C ILE A 5 -81.93 0.47 -19.77
N LEU A 6 -80.66 0.29 -20.14
CA LEU A 6 -79.78 -0.67 -19.46
C LEU A 6 -78.31 -0.25 -19.58
N THR A 7 -77.73 0.11 -18.44
CA THR A 7 -76.31 0.33 -18.21
C THR A 7 -75.59 -1.01 -18.22
N LEU A 8 -74.54 -1.17 -19.03
CA LEU A 8 -73.62 -2.30 -18.94
C LEU A 8 -72.21 -1.77 -18.69
N ALA A 9 -71.73 -1.94 -17.46
CA ALA A 9 -70.35 -1.71 -17.10
C ALA A 9 -69.50 -2.90 -17.59
N LEU A 10 -68.46 -2.63 -18.38
CA LEU A 10 -67.45 -3.61 -18.76
C LEU A 10 -66.07 -3.08 -18.35
N VAL A 11 -65.41 -3.82 -17.47
CA VAL A 11 -64.09 -3.56 -16.90
C VAL A 11 -63.01 -3.82 -17.96
N PRO A 12 -62.04 -2.91 -18.21
CA PRO A 12 -60.84 -3.24 -18.96
C PRO A 12 -59.74 -3.76 -18.02
N ALA A 13 -59.26 -4.97 -18.29
CA ALA A 13 -58.12 -5.59 -17.63
C ALA A 13 -56.78 -4.95 -18.04
N LEU A 14 -55.86 -4.88 -17.07
CA LEU A 14 -54.45 -4.47 -17.20
C LEU A 14 -53.71 -5.26 -18.28
N ILE A 15 -52.96 -4.57 -19.14
CA ILE A 15 -51.70 -5.08 -19.73
C ILE A 15 -50.66 -3.94 -19.70
N PHE A 16 -49.65 -4.06 -18.83
CA PHE A 16 -48.45 -3.24 -18.85
C PHE A 16 -47.52 -3.73 -19.97
N GLY A 17 -47.39 -2.96 -21.04
CA GLY A 17 -46.37 -3.15 -22.07
C GLY A 17 -45.17 -2.25 -21.80
N ALA A 18 -44.07 -2.81 -21.32
CA ALA A 18 -42.78 -2.11 -21.22
C ALA A 18 -42.12 -2.09 -22.61
N VAL A 19 -41.94 -0.90 -23.18
CA VAL A 19 -41.11 -0.72 -24.39
C VAL A 19 -39.67 -0.51 -23.95
N THR A 20 -38.84 -1.50 -24.24
CA THR A 20 -37.39 -1.50 -24.07
C THR A 20 -36.73 -0.62 -25.12
N VAL A 21 -35.89 0.32 -24.69
CA VAL A 21 -34.97 1.06 -25.58
C VAL A 21 -33.82 0.12 -25.98
N PRO A 22 -33.41 0.04 -27.27
CA PRO A 22 -32.31 -0.80 -27.68
C PRO A 22 -30.98 -0.16 -27.27
N MET A 23 -30.23 -0.89 -26.45
CA MET A 23 -28.86 -0.60 -26.04
C MET A 23 -27.93 -0.82 -27.24
N ALA A 24 -27.37 0.26 -27.78
CA ALA A 24 -26.35 0.18 -28.82
C ALA A 24 -25.08 -0.49 -28.25
N LYS A 25 -24.68 -1.56 -28.92
CA LYS A 25 -23.57 -2.46 -28.59
C LYS A 25 -22.25 -1.76 -28.94
N GLU A 26 -21.59 -1.17 -27.95
CA GLU A 26 -20.24 -0.61 -28.10
C GLU A 26 -19.18 -1.72 -28.16
N ALA A 27 -18.30 -1.59 -29.15
CA ALA A 27 -17.20 -2.50 -29.42
C ALA A 27 -16.07 -2.28 -28.40
N SER A 28 -15.76 -3.33 -27.64
CA SER A 28 -14.76 -3.33 -26.58
C SER A 28 -13.32 -3.45 -27.11
N ALA A 29 -12.41 -2.61 -26.60
CA ALA A 29 -10.95 -2.71 -26.73
C ALA A 29 -10.32 -2.64 -25.32
N ALA A 30 -10.08 -3.77 -24.66
CA ALA A 30 -8.86 -4.56 -24.53
C ALA A 30 -7.89 -4.10 -23.40
N THR A 31 -7.80 -4.89 -22.31
CA THR A 31 -6.92 -4.71 -21.13
C THR A 31 -5.66 -5.58 -21.23
N THR A 32 -4.46 -5.00 -21.17
CA THR A 32 -3.19 -5.71 -21.37
C THR A 32 -2.80 -6.58 -20.15
N THR A 33 -3.24 -7.84 -20.17
CA THR A 33 -2.79 -8.89 -19.24
C THR A 33 -1.43 -9.40 -19.70
N THR A 34 -0.38 -9.16 -18.91
CA THR A 34 0.93 -9.77 -19.19
C THR A 34 0.89 -11.22 -18.74
N THR A 35 0.79 -12.13 -19.70
CA THR A 35 0.85 -13.57 -19.46
C THR A 35 2.28 -14.06 -19.56
N GLY A 36 2.61 -15.11 -18.82
CA GLY A 36 3.86 -15.84 -18.93
C GLY A 36 3.58 -17.27 -19.34
N GLN A 37 4.23 -17.75 -20.40
CA GLN A 37 4.24 -19.17 -20.74
C GLN A 37 5.51 -19.79 -20.18
N ILE A 38 5.36 -20.85 -19.38
CA ILE A 38 6.48 -21.61 -18.87
C ILE A 38 7.08 -22.40 -20.03
N VAL A 39 8.38 -22.21 -20.30
CA VAL A 39 9.08 -22.88 -21.41
C VAL A 39 9.88 -24.09 -20.95
N SER A 40 10.23 -24.15 -19.67
CA SER A 40 10.87 -25.30 -19.03
C SER A 40 10.41 -25.38 -17.57
N SER A 41 10.39 -26.59 -17.01
CA SER A 41 9.90 -26.82 -15.65
C SER A 41 10.56 -25.86 -14.66
N VAL A 42 9.75 -25.14 -13.90
CA VAL A 42 10.21 -24.10 -12.98
C VAL A 42 9.53 -24.19 -11.64
N SER A 43 10.24 -23.75 -10.61
CA SER A 43 9.75 -23.78 -9.24
C SER A 43 8.78 -22.63 -8.99
N PHE A 44 7.57 -22.96 -8.57
CA PHE A 44 6.60 -22.00 -8.08
C PHE A 44 6.62 -22.00 -6.56
N ARG A 45 6.99 -20.86 -6.00
CA ARG A 45 7.37 -20.74 -4.59
C ARG A 45 6.48 -19.79 -3.83
N GLN A 46 6.45 -19.93 -2.52
CA GLN A 46 5.71 -19.04 -1.61
C GLN A 46 6.39 -17.67 -1.44
N GLY A 47 7.65 -17.52 -1.86
CA GLY A 47 8.41 -16.27 -1.76
C GLY A 47 9.40 -16.09 -2.92
N ALA A 48 9.85 -14.85 -3.12
CA ALA A 48 10.82 -14.45 -4.16
C ALA A 48 12.27 -14.84 -3.81
N SER A 49 12.49 -16.11 -3.47
CA SER A 49 13.79 -16.67 -3.11
C SER A 49 13.88 -18.15 -3.49
N THR A 50 15.08 -18.64 -3.80
CA THR A 50 15.36 -20.07 -4.03
C THR A 50 15.20 -20.92 -2.77
N ASP A 51 15.22 -20.28 -1.60
CA ASP A 51 15.07 -20.93 -0.30
C ASP A 51 13.62 -20.97 0.18
N ALA A 52 12.75 -20.18 -0.47
CA ALA A 52 11.32 -20.19 -0.16
C ALA A 52 10.68 -21.53 -0.52
N ALA A 53 9.76 -21.99 0.33
CA ALA A 53 9.07 -23.26 0.14
C ALA A 53 8.41 -23.33 -1.23
N ARG A 54 8.63 -24.46 -1.91
CA ARG A 54 8.08 -24.72 -3.24
C ARG A 54 6.64 -25.19 -3.08
N ILE A 55 5.71 -24.43 -3.62
CA ILE A 55 4.30 -24.79 -3.70
C ILE A 55 4.18 -26.04 -4.60
N ARG A 56 4.74 -25.94 -5.81
CA ARG A 56 4.83 -27.03 -6.80
C ARG A 56 5.77 -26.63 -7.95
N TYR A 57 5.94 -27.52 -8.91
CA TYR A 57 6.50 -27.15 -10.21
C TYR A 57 5.40 -26.69 -11.16
N LEU A 58 5.71 -25.67 -11.95
CA LEU A 58 4.94 -25.33 -13.15
C LEU A 58 5.57 -26.06 -14.34
N LYS A 59 4.74 -26.72 -15.14
CA LYS A 59 5.21 -27.55 -16.26
C LYS A 59 5.45 -26.69 -17.50
N ALA A 60 6.34 -27.14 -18.39
CA ALA A 60 6.49 -26.51 -19.70
C ALA A 60 5.14 -26.50 -20.44
N GLY A 61 4.81 -25.37 -21.06
CA GLY A 61 3.52 -25.09 -21.68
C GLY A 61 2.47 -24.47 -20.75
N GLU A 62 2.67 -24.52 -19.42
CA GLU A 62 1.73 -23.95 -18.46
C GLU A 62 1.72 -22.41 -18.56
N LYS A 63 0.53 -21.81 -18.53
CA LYS A 63 0.34 -20.37 -18.60
C LYS A 63 0.10 -19.80 -17.21
N VAL A 64 0.73 -18.67 -16.91
CA VAL A 64 0.57 -17.92 -15.68
C VAL A 64 0.26 -16.45 -15.99
N THR A 65 -0.45 -15.78 -15.10
CA THR A 65 -0.65 -14.33 -15.18
C THR A 65 0.45 -13.64 -14.38
N ILE A 66 1.17 -12.70 -14.98
CA ILE A 66 2.23 -11.94 -14.29
C ILE A 66 1.60 -10.75 -13.59
N LEU A 67 1.64 -10.77 -12.25
CA LEU A 67 1.09 -9.72 -11.41
C LEU A 67 2.11 -8.59 -11.22
N SER A 68 3.38 -8.93 -11.03
CA SER A 68 4.47 -7.96 -10.91
C SER A 68 5.85 -8.61 -11.09
N LYS A 69 6.86 -7.79 -11.43
CA LYS A 69 8.27 -8.17 -11.30
C LYS A 69 8.77 -7.71 -9.93
N VAL A 70 9.07 -8.66 -9.05
CA VAL A 70 9.41 -8.41 -7.64
C VAL A 70 10.86 -7.95 -7.52
N ASN A 71 11.75 -8.56 -8.31
CA ASN A 71 13.14 -8.15 -8.47
C ASN A 71 13.68 -8.71 -9.79
N SER A 72 14.99 -8.58 -10.04
CA SER A 72 15.64 -9.05 -11.27
C SER A 72 15.47 -10.53 -11.55
N TYR A 73 15.21 -11.35 -10.51
CA TYR A 73 15.18 -12.81 -10.57
C TYR A 73 13.79 -13.42 -10.38
N TRP A 74 12.79 -12.64 -9.93
CA TRP A 74 11.47 -13.15 -9.55
C TRP A 74 10.30 -12.32 -10.08
N TYR A 75 9.34 -13.01 -10.71
CA TYR A 75 7.99 -12.53 -10.95
C TYR A 75 7.05 -13.02 -9.85
N LYS A 76 6.13 -12.17 -9.41
CA LYS A 76 4.90 -12.60 -8.73
C LYS A 76 3.88 -12.97 -9.80
N VAL A 77 3.37 -14.19 -9.75
CA VAL A 77 2.47 -14.73 -10.77
C VAL A 77 1.27 -15.41 -10.12
N ARG A 78 0.16 -15.46 -10.85
CA ARG A 78 -1.01 -16.27 -10.53
C ARG A 78 -1.11 -17.44 -11.50
N ALA A 79 -1.14 -18.66 -10.97
CA ALA A 79 -1.28 -19.87 -11.75
C ALA A 79 -2.75 -20.13 -12.14
N SER A 80 -2.98 -21.09 -13.04
CA SER A 80 -4.32 -21.44 -13.53
C SER A 80 -5.26 -21.98 -12.45
N ASP A 81 -4.72 -22.53 -11.36
CA ASP A 81 -5.47 -22.97 -10.18
C ASP A 81 -5.79 -21.82 -9.21
N GLY A 82 -5.56 -20.56 -9.62
CA GLY A 82 -5.83 -19.35 -8.84
C GLY A 82 -4.79 -19.05 -7.78
N LYS A 83 -3.82 -19.95 -7.54
CA LYS A 83 -2.79 -19.75 -6.51
C LYS A 83 -1.78 -18.70 -6.95
N GLU A 84 -1.40 -17.85 -6.01
CA GLU A 84 -0.32 -16.87 -6.20
C GLU A 84 0.99 -17.36 -5.62
N GLY A 85 2.08 -16.94 -6.26
CA GLY A 85 3.41 -17.28 -5.82
C GLY A 85 4.45 -16.67 -6.75
N TYR A 86 5.67 -17.18 -6.64
CA TYR A 86 6.83 -16.56 -7.25
C TYR A 86 7.53 -17.54 -8.18
N VAL A 87 7.91 -17.05 -9.35
CA VAL A 87 8.60 -17.81 -10.39
C VAL A 87 9.79 -17.03 -10.91
N SER A 88 10.82 -17.73 -11.38
CA SER A 88 12.02 -17.08 -11.91
C SER A 88 11.70 -16.20 -13.11
N THR A 89 12.37 -15.06 -13.24
CA THR A 89 12.30 -14.15 -14.41
C THR A 89 13.13 -14.62 -15.61
N ASP A 90 13.96 -15.65 -15.41
CA ASP A 90 14.90 -16.14 -16.41
C ASP A 90 14.14 -16.67 -17.64
N SER A 91 14.56 -16.21 -18.82
CA SER A 91 13.94 -16.58 -20.09
C SER A 91 14.08 -18.06 -20.43
N LYS A 92 14.98 -18.78 -19.76
CA LYS A 92 15.06 -20.25 -19.83
C LYS A 92 13.82 -20.94 -19.22
N TYR A 93 13.08 -20.26 -18.36
CA TYR A 93 11.94 -20.82 -17.62
C TYR A 93 10.61 -20.20 -18.02
N ILE A 94 10.58 -18.90 -18.33
CA ILE A 94 9.33 -18.20 -18.64
C ILE A 94 9.50 -17.23 -19.81
N LYS A 95 8.58 -17.27 -20.77
CA LYS A 95 8.45 -16.26 -21.83
C LYS A 95 7.21 -15.43 -21.57
N THR A 96 7.34 -14.10 -21.58
CA THR A 96 6.23 -13.20 -21.29
C THR A 96 5.61 -12.67 -22.57
N SER A 97 4.29 -12.73 -22.67
CA SER A 97 3.50 -12.19 -23.77
C SER A 97 2.39 -11.31 -23.21
N SER A 98 2.42 -10.03 -23.58
CA SER A 98 1.37 -9.07 -23.26
C SER A 98 0.17 -9.33 -24.19
N VAL A 99 -0.95 -9.79 -23.63
CA VAL A 99 -2.19 -10.03 -24.37
C VAL A 99 -3.28 -9.12 -23.83
N THR A 100 -3.88 -8.35 -24.72
CA THR A 100 -4.93 -7.37 -24.44
C THR A 100 -6.31 -8.03 -24.51
N THR A 101 -7.08 -8.14 -23.41
CA THR A 101 -8.49 -8.58 -23.44
C THR A 101 -9.39 -7.75 -22.50
N PRO A 102 -10.64 -7.40 -22.86
CA PRO A 102 -11.45 -6.34 -22.24
C PRO A 102 -12.33 -6.81 -21.05
N ASP A 103 -12.51 -5.88 -20.10
CA ASP A 103 -13.65 -5.64 -19.18
C ASP A 103 -13.90 -6.59 -17.98
N GLY A 104 -14.20 -6.11 -16.75
CA GLY A 104 -14.61 -4.77 -16.35
C GLY A 104 -14.64 -4.42 -14.85
N SER A 105 -15.21 -3.22 -14.62
CA SER A 105 -15.57 -2.48 -13.40
C SER A 105 -14.48 -1.63 -12.69
N ASP A 106 -14.24 -0.46 -13.29
CA ASP A 106 -14.19 0.91 -12.74
C ASP A 106 -13.70 1.19 -11.31
N ASN A 107 -12.56 1.89 -11.24
CA ASN A 107 -12.46 3.26 -10.72
C ASN A 107 -11.01 3.78 -10.84
N ASN A 108 -10.65 4.51 -11.91
CA ASN A 108 -9.83 5.73 -11.75
C ASN A 108 -9.75 6.57 -13.02
N SER A 109 -10.51 7.65 -13.03
CA SER A 109 -10.35 8.73 -14.01
C SER A 109 -9.24 9.68 -13.52
N GLY A 110 -8.16 9.79 -14.29
CA GLY A 110 -7.52 11.08 -14.54
C GLY A 110 -6.33 11.55 -13.68
N SER A 111 -5.45 10.68 -13.18
CA SER A 111 -4.17 11.15 -12.58
C SER A 111 -3.17 11.60 -13.65
N THR A 112 -2.93 12.90 -13.75
CA THR A 112 -1.86 13.49 -14.55
C THR A 112 -0.65 13.84 -13.67
N GLY A 113 0.53 13.99 -14.25
CA GLY A 113 1.74 14.44 -13.59
C GLY A 113 2.48 15.45 -14.48
N GLN A 114 3.08 16.46 -13.88
CA GLN A 114 3.95 17.42 -14.53
C GLN A 114 5.36 17.27 -13.98
N ILE A 115 6.32 17.13 -14.88
CA ILE A 115 7.73 17.01 -14.50
C ILE A 115 8.24 18.38 -14.04
N VAL A 116 8.80 18.44 -12.84
CA VAL A 116 9.27 19.68 -12.21
C VAL A 116 10.76 19.93 -12.50
N SER A 117 11.54 18.85 -12.59
CA SER A 117 12.95 18.88 -12.96
C SER A 117 13.28 17.65 -13.80
N SER A 118 14.33 17.76 -14.64
CA SER A 118 14.75 16.68 -15.53
C SER A 118 14.91 15.37 -14.77
N VAL A 119 14.25 14.31 -15.25
CA VAL A 119 14.20 13.03 -14.56
C VAL A 119 14.36 11.88 -15.55
N SER A 120 15.01 10.80 -15.09
CA SER A 120 15.17 9.60 -15.89
C SER A 120 13.83 8.88 -16.06
N PHE A 121 13.41 8.71 -17.31
CA PHE A 121 12.32 7.82 -17.70
C PHE A 121 12.90 6.45 -18.02
N ARG A 122 12.48 5.41 -17.31
CA ARG A 122 13.13 4.10 -17.34
C ARG A 122 12.19 2.98 -17.77
N GLN A 123 12.76 1.89 -18.26
CA GLN A 123 12.03 0.67 -18.62
C GLN A 123 11.57 -0.13 -17.39
N GLY A 124 12.07 0.19 -16.19
CA GLY A 124 11.71 -0.49 -14.94
C GLY A 124 11.76 0.43 -13.72
N ALA A 125 11.08 0.04 -12.64
CA ALA A 125 11.02 0.74 -11.35
C ALA A 125 12.31 0.55 -10.52
N SER A 126 13.46 0.86 -11.10
CA SER A 126 14.78 0.79 -10.47
C SER A 126 15.74 1.80 -11.12
N THR A 127 16.71 2.29 -10.35
CA THR A 127 17.82 3.13 -10.85
C THR A 127 18.75 2.37 -11.80
N ASP A 128 18.74 1.04 -11.74
CA ASP A 128 19.55 0.16 -12.58
C ASP A 128 18.84 -0.22 -13.88
N ALA A 129 17.54 0.09 -14.00
CA ALA A 129 16.79 -0.16 -15.21
C ALA A 129 17.23 0.78 -16.34
N ALA A 130 17.29 0.25 -17.57
CA ALA A 130 17.69 1.01 -18.75
C ALA A 130 16.83 2.29 -18.88
N ARG A 131 17.50 3.41 -19.08
CA ARG A 131 16.87 4.72 -19.29
C ARG A 131 16.40 4.80 -20.73
N ILE A 132 15.10 4.99 -20.91
CA ILE A 132 14.47 5.26 -22.19
C ILE A 132 14.95 6.63 -22.69
N ARG A 133 14.68 7.66 -21.90
CA ARG A 133 15.12 9.04 -22.13
C ARG A 133 15.00 9.88 -20.85
N TYR A 134 15.32 11.16 -20.94
CA TYR A 134 14.92 12.12 -19.90
C TYR A 134 13.54 12.69 -20.22
N LEU A 135 12.72 12.88 -19.20
CA LEU A 135 11.56 13.77 -19.27
C LEU A 135 12.01 15.17 -18.88
N LYS A 136 11.58 16.18 -19.63
CA LYS A 136 11.99 17.57 -19.40
C LYS A 136 11.06 18.25 -18.39
N ALA A 137 11.58 19.24 -17.65
CA ALA A 137 10.73 20.08 -16.82
C ALA A 137 9.60 20.72 -17.66
N GLY A 138 8.39 20.72 -17.11
CA GLY A 138 7.17 21.14 -17.77
C GLY A 138 6.44 20.03 -18.55
N GLU A 139 7.09 18.91 -18.87
CA GLU A 139 6.49 17.79 -19.62
C GLU A 139 5.36 17.15 -18.81
N LYS A 140 4.23 16.89 -19.46
CA LYS A 140 3.06 16.25 -18.84
C LYS A 140 3.06 14.75 -19.11
N VAL A 141 2.72 13.98 -18.10
CA VAL A 141 2.59 12.52 -18.16
C VAL A 141 1.25 12.10 -17.56
N THR A 142 0.71 10.96 -18.00
CA THR A 142 -0.43 10.31 -17.34
C THR A 142 0.11 9.29 -16.35
N ILE A 143 -0.36 9.30 -15.11
CA ILE A 143 0.05 8.36 -14.08
C ILE A 143 -0.88 7.15 -14.14
N LEU A 144 -0.30 6.01 -14.45
CA LEU A 144 -1.02 4.75 -14.58
C LEU A 144 -1.12 4.03 -13.22
N SER A 145 -0.05 4.08 -12.41
CA SER A 145 -0.05 3.54 -11.05
C SER A 145 1.16 3.99 -10.24
N LYS A 146 1.08 3.90 -8.91
CA LYS A 146 2.25 3.98 -8.01
C LYS A 146 2.77 2.58 -7.75
N VAL A 147 3.99 2.28 -8.20
CA VAL A 147 4.59 0.94 -8.15
C VAL A 147 5.14 0.66 -6.76
N ASN A 148 5.78 1.65 -6.15
CA ASN A 148 6.26 1.65 -4.77
C ASN A 148 6.53 3.10 -4.30
N SER A 149 7.21 3.28 -3.17
CA SER A 149 7.52 4.59 -2.59
C SER A 149 8.48 5.46 -3.42
N TYR A 150 9.11 4.92 -4.47
CA TYR A 150 10.11 5.60 -5.28
C TYR A 150 9.73 5.71 -6.75
N TRP A 151 8.73 4.97 -7.24
CA TRP A 151 8.42 4.86 -8.66
C TRP A 151 6.92 4.96 -8.99
N TYR A 152 6.59 5.86 -9.91
CA TYR A 152 5.33 5.87 -10.65
C TYR A 152 5.51 5.14 -11.97
N LYS A 153 4.51 4.37 -12.38
CA LYS A 153 4.33 3.98 -13.78
C LYS A 153 3.56 5.08 -14.48
N VAL A 154 4.13 5.61 -15.55
CA VAL A 154 3.57 6.76 -16.28
C VAL A 154 3.58 6.53 -17.79
N ARG A 155 2.69 7.23 -18.49
CA ARG A 155 2.64 7.34 -19.95
C ARG A 155 2.99 8.76 -20.37
N ALA A 156 4.01 8.92 -21.20
CA ALA A 156 4.44 10.21 -21.73
C ALA A 156 3.55 10.68 -22.90
N SER A 157 3.70 11.93 -23.33
CA SER A 157 2.89 12.53 -24.39
C SER A 157 3.08 11.89 -25.77
N ASP A 158 4.21 11.20 -25.97
CA ASP A 158 4.51 10.37 -27.15
C ASP A 158 3.83 8.98 -27.09
N GLY A 159 3.03 8.71 -26.04
CA GLY A 159 2.36 7.44 -25.81
C GLY A 159 3.25 6.37 -25.17
N GLN A 160 4.53 6.64 -24.94
CA GLN A 160 5.48 5.68 -24.39
C GLN A 160 5.26 5.50 -22.88
N GLU A 161 5.22 4.24 -22.43
CA GLU A 161 5.10 3.91 -21.02
C GLU A 161 6.45 3.58 -20.39
N GLY A 162 6.59 3.93 -19.12
CA GLY A 162 7.79 3.68 -18.36
C GLY A 162 7.66 4.14 -16.92
N TYR A 163 8.80 4.24 -16.24
CA TYR A 163 8.86 4.48 -14.80
C TYR A 163 9.62 5.77 -14.52
N VAL A 164 9.07 6.57 -13.61
CA VAL A 164 9.64 7.85 -13.18
C VAL A 164 9.65 7.92 -11.66
N SER A 165 10.62 8.65 -11.10
CA SER A 165 10.73 8.82 -9.66
C SER A 165 9.48 9.47 -9.08
N THR A 166 9.03 9.02 -7.90
CA THR A 166 7.94 9.65 -7.13
C THR A 166 8.39 10.89 -6.35
N ASP A 167 9.68 11.19 -6.37
CA ASP A 167 10.25 12.32 -5.64
C ASP A 167 9.68 13.64 -6.19
N SER A 168 9.19 14.48 -5.29
CA SER A 168 8.56 15.77 -5.64
C SER A 168 9.52 16.74 -6.30
N LYS A 169 10.84 16.52 -6.17
CA LYS A 169 11.84 17.28 -6.96
C LYS A 169 11.72 17.03 -8.46
N TYR A 170 11.13 15.91 -8.88
CA TYR A 170 11.07 15.48 -10.27
C TYR A 170 9.66 15.51 -10.86
N ILE A 171 8.62 15.22 -10.09
CA ILE A 171 7.24 15.13 -10.61
C ILE A 171 6.21 15.66 -9.61
N LYS A 172 5.24 16.42 -10.12
CA LYS A 172 4.07 16.92 -9.41
C LYS A 172 2.81 16.28 -9.99
N THR A 173 1.91 15.75 -9.19
CA THR A 173 0.75 14.98 -9.68
C THR A 173 -0.57 15.73 -9.49
N SER A 174 -1.52 15.57 -10.41
CA SER A 174 -2.85 16.17 -10.40
C SER A 174 -3.88 15.11 -10.84
N GLY A 175 -4.62 14.53 -9.89
CA GLY A 175 -5.73 13.59 -10.17
C GLY A 175 -5.67 12.22 -9.47
N VAL A 176 -4.72 11.98 -8.57
CA VAL A 176 -4.90 11.15 -7.37
C VAL A 176 -4.15 11.91 -6.30
N THR A 177 -4.90 12.49 -5.36
CA THR A 177 -4.35 12.89 -4.08
C THR A 177 -3.91 11.61 -3.37
N SER A 178 -2.60 11.38 -3.27
CA SER A 178 -2.11 11.13 -1.91
C SER A 178 -2.09 12.52 -1.27
N PRO A 179 -2.85 12.77 -0.19
CA PRO A 179 -2.87 14.09 0.41
C PRO A 179 -1.43 14.49 0.78
N GLY A 180 -1.05 15.72 0.46
CA GLY A 180 0.31 16.22 0.70
C GLY A 180 0.97 16.86 -0.52
N ASP A 181 0.31 17.86 -1.11
CA ASP A 181 0.92 19.19 -1.29
C ASP A 181 -0.09 20.13 -1.96
N SER A 182 -0.85 20.82 -1.13
CA SER A 182 -1.32 22.16 -1.47
C SER A 182 -1.06 23.01 -0.26
N ASN A 183 0.00 23.79 -0.37
CA ASN A 183 0.25 24.93 0.48
C ASN A 183 -0.93 25.87 0.27
N ASN A 184 -1.84 25.96 1.23
CA ASN A 184 -2.63 27.16 1.38
C ASN A 184 -2.81 27.49 2.85
N ASN A 185 -2.37 28.71 3.13
CA ASN A 185 -2.29 29.36 4.42
C ASN A 185 -3.70 29.68 4.95
N GLY A 186 -3.91 29.43 6.24
CA GLY A 186 -4.97 30.07 7.03
C GLY A 186 -6.11 29.17 7.54
N GLY A 187 -6.18 29.01 8.87
CA GLY A 187 -7.46 28.90 9.58
C GLY A 187 -7.89 27.52 10.09
N THR A 188 -7.49 27.23 11.32
CA THR A 188 -8.12 26.37 12.35
C THR A 188 -9.44 25.66 12.00
N SER A 189 -9.37 24.36 11.67
CA SER A 189 -10.29 23.30 12.14
C SER A 189 -9.74 21.93 11.75
N GLY A 190 -9.89 20.92 12.62
CA GLY A 190 -9.14 19.66 12.61
C GLY A 190 -9.15 18.90 11.27
N GLY A 191 -7.96 18.70 10.70
CA GLY A 191 -7.76 17.90 9.49
C GLY A 191 -8.26 16.45 9.65
N SER A 192 -8.57 15.82 8.53
CA SER A 192 -8.99 14.41 8.46
C SER A 192 -7.96 13.50 9.15
N ALA A 193 -8.41 12.40 9.77
CA ALA A 193 -7.53 11.46 10.47
C ALA A 193 -6.37 10.97 9.57
N SER A 194 -6.61 10.82 8.27
CA SER A 194 -5.56 10.48 7.30
C SER A 194 -4.51 11.59 7.12
N GLU A 195 -4.92 12.86 7.15
CA GLU A 195 -4.00 14.00 7.02
C GLU A 195 -3.18 14.18 8.30
N LYS A 196 -3.81 14.01 9.46
CA LYS A 196 -3.14 13.99 10.76
C LYS A 196 -2.09 12.87 10.81
N ALA A 197 -2.45 11.65 10.41
CA ALA A 197 -1.54 10.52 10.34
C ALA A 197 -0.33 10.81 9.44
N GLN A 198 -0.54 11.43 8.28
CA GLN A 198 0.54 11.82 7.39
C GLN A 198 1.46 12.88 8.00
N LYS A 199 0.90 13.89 8.69
CA LYS A 199 1.70 14.90 9.40
C LYS A 199 2.57 14.27 10.48
N VAL A 200 2.02 13.33 11.26
CA VAL A 200 2.76 12.56 12.27
C VAL A 200 3.90 11.75 11.63
N ILE A 201 3.61 11.00 10.55
CA ILE A 201 4.65 10.22 9.85
C ILE A 201 5.73 11.15 9.28
N ALA A 202 5.34 12.27 8.68
CA ALA A 202 6.27 13.25 8.11
C ALA A 202 7.16 13.87 9.21
N ALA A 203 6.58 14.22 10.36
CA ALA A 203 7.32 14.70 11.52
C ALA A 203 8.30 13.62 12.03
N GLY A 204 7.83 12.38 12.24
CA GLY A 204 8.68 11.27 12.67
C GLY A 204 9.87 11.01 11.74
N LYS A 205 9.67 11.12 10.43
CA LYS A 205 10.75 10.92 9.44
C LYS A 205 11.86 11.98 9.50
N LYS A 206 11.60 13.18 10.06
CA LYS A 206 12.65 14.20 10.27
C LYS A 206 13.73 13.72 11.24
N TYR A 207 13.40 12.77 12.10
CA TYR A 207 14.29 12.24 13.13
C TYR A 207 15.06 10.99 12.71
N LEU A 208 14.97 10.55 11.44
CA LEU A 208 15.73 9.38 10.97
C LEU A 208 17.22 9.53 11.29
N GLY A 209 17.78 8.51 11.95
CA GLY A 209 19.16 8.48 12.44
C GLY A 209 19.38 9.09 13.83
N THR A 210 18.38 9.75 14.44
CA THR A 210 18.54 10.26 15.82
C THR A 210 18.85 9.09 16.77
N PRO A 211 19.97 9.15 17.54
CA PRO A 211 20.43 8.02 18.34
C PRO A 211 19.43 7.52 19.37
N TYR A 212 19.48 6.22 19.64
CA TYR A 212 18.69 5.62 20.72
C TYR A 212 19.30 5.88 22.09
N GLU A 213 18.47 6.30 23.04
CA GLU A 213 18.82 6.36 24.46
C GLU A 213 17.63 5.91 25.30
N TYR A 214 17.80 4.85 26.08
CA TYR A 214 16.74 4.36 26.97
C TYR A 214 16.43 5.42 28.04
N GLY A 215 15.17 5.84 28.13
CA GLY A 215 14.75 6.86 29.08
C GLY A 215 15.21 8.27 28.69
N SER A 216 15.36 8.55 27.40
CA SER A 216 15.74 9.87 26.86
C SER A 216 14.95 11.04 27.46
N SER A 217 15.52 12.24 27.46
CA SER A 217 14.80 13.43 27.93
C SER A 217 13.67 13.82 26.96
N ARG A 218 12.45 13.97 27.48
CA ARG A 218 11.24 14.39 26.74
C ARG A 218 11.21 15.89 26.40
N ASP A 219 12.27 16.61 26.77
CA ASP A 219 12.39 18.08 26.63
C ASP A 219 13.34 18.49 25.50
N ASN A 220 14.02 17.52 24.87
CA ASN A 220 14.88 17.76 23.71
C ASN A 220 14.79 16.61 22.70
N THR A 221 15.53 16.71 21.60
CA THR A 221 15.48 15.75 20.48
C THR A 221 16.86 15.20 20.10
N ASN A 222 17.83 15.29 21.03
CA ASN A 222 19.20 14.83 20.79
C ASN A 222 19.29 13.30 20.70
N THR A 223 18.48 12.62 21.51
CA THR A 223 18.36 11.16 21.57
C THR A 223 16.90 10.79 21.83
N PHE A 224 16.51 9.56 21.52
CA PHE A 224 15.17 9.06 21.79
C PHE A 224 15.16 7.62 22.30
N ASP A 225 14.27 7.30 23.24
CA ASP A 225 13.70 5.96 23.34
C ASP A 225 12.47 5.81 22.43
N CYS A 226 11.94 4.60 22.35
CA CYS A 226 10.82 4.29 21.45
C CYS A 226 9.57 5.15 21.72
N SER A 227 9.20 5.35 22.99
CA SER A 227 8.00 6.08 23.38
C SER A 227 8.18 7.58 23.27
N ASP A 228 9.38 8.09 23.55
CA ASP A 228 9.72 9.50 23.40
C ASP A 228 9.70 9.91 21.93
N PHE A 229 10.33 9.11 21.06
CA PHE A 229 10.28 9.30 19.61
C PHE A 229 8.84 9.39 19.10
N VAL A 230 7.99 8.42 19.46
CA VAL A 230 6.59 8.41 19.04
C VAL A 230 5.84 9.62 19.57
N ARG A 231 6.02 9.95 20.85
CA ARG A 231 5.41 11.13 21.46
C ARG A 231 5.83 12.42 20.75
N GLN A 232 7.12 12.56 20.41
CA GLN A 232 7.63 13.73 19.71
C GLN A 232 7.07 13.82 18.28
N ALA A 233 6.98 12.71 17.55
CA ALA A 233 6.38 12.69 16.21
C ALA A 233 4.91 13.15 16.21
N PHE A 234 4.13 12.75 17.22
CA PHE A 234 2.74 13.21 17.39
C PHE A 234 2.66 14.67 17.83
N LEU A 235 3.55 15.11 18.71
CA LEU A 235 3.62 16.49 19.17
C LEU A 235 3.97 17.43 18.01
N ASP A 236 5.00 17.13 17.24
CA ASP A 236 5.43 17.94 16.09
C ASP A 236 4.46 17.88 14.92
N GLY A 237 3.87 16.70 14.67
CA GLY A 237 2.98 16.51 13.54
C GLY A 237 1.65 17.23 13.72
N ILE A 238 1.05 17.11 14.90
CA ILE A 238 -0.34 17.54 15.13
C ILE A 238 -0.59 18.19 16.50
N GLY A 239 0.44 18.42 17.31
CA GLY A 239 0.29 18.98 18.66
C GLY A 239 -0.28 18.00 19.69
N LEU A 240 -0.43 16.71 19.36
CA LEU A 240 -0.97 15.72 20.29
C LEU A 240 0.14 15.22 21.22
N LYS A 241 0.05 15.59 22.50
CA LYS A 241 0.97 15.14 23.53
C LYS A 241 0.52 13.80 24.09
N LEU A 242 1.07 12.71 23.55
CA LEU A 242 0.85 11.36 24.06
C LEU A 242 1.48 11.16 25.46
N PRO A 243 1.04 10.14 26.23
CA PRO A 243 1.70 9.73 27.46
C PRO A 243 3.21 9.46 27.28
N SER A 244 3.97 9.62 28.36
CA SER A 244 5.44 9.62 28.35
C SER A 244 6.10 8.28 28.04
N ASP A 245 5.40 7.17 28.27
CA ASP A 245 5.91 5.81 28.09
C ASP A 245 4.98 4.95 27.20
N SER A 246 5.53 3.86 26.66
CA SER A 246 4.84 2.99 25.70
C SER A 246 3.60 2.30 26.28
N ARG A 247 3.55 2.04 27.60
CA ARG A 247 2.40 1.42 28.27
C ARG A 247 1.26 2.42 28.43
N GLY A 248 1.58 3.65 28.81
CA GLY A 248 0.64 4.77 28.81
C GLY A 248 0.07 5.03 27.41
N GLN A 249 0.92 5.04 26.39
CA GLN A 249 0.49 5.20 24.99
C GLN A 249 -0.44 4.07 24.53
N GLY A 250 -0.13 2.81 24.89
CA GLY A 250 -0.99 1.67 24.59
C GLY A 250 -2.35 1.75 25.30
N SER A 251 -2.35 2.16 26.56
CA SER A 251 -3.57 2.37 27.34
C SER A 251 -4.43 3.49 26.75
N TYR A 252 -3.80 4.57 26.29
CA TYR A 252 -4.47 5.65 25.57
C TYR A 252 -5.17 5.14 24.31
N VAL A 253 -4.46 4.44 23.41
CA VAL A 253 -5.05 3.86 22.20
C VAL A 253 -6.21 2.91 22.52
N LYS A 254 -6.07 2.04 23.52
CA LYS A 254 -7.17 1.14 23.94
C LYS A 254 -8.40 1.89 24.44
N SER A 255 -8.21 3.00 25.15
CA SER A 255 -9.32 3.82 25.67
C SER A 255 -10.18 4.44 24.56
N LEU A 256 -9.64 4.57 23.33
CA LEU A 256 -10.36 5.05 22.15
C LEU A 256 -11.21 3.95 21.47
N GLY A 257 -11.16 2.70 21.96
CA GLY A 257 -12.01 1.60 21.47
C GLY A 257 -11.69 1.10 20.06
N ASN A 258 -10.56 1.49 19.48
CA ASN A 258 -10.19 1.17 18.09
C ASN A 258 -9.04 0.15 17.96
N ALA A 259 -8.60 -0.45 19.08
CA ALA A 259 -7.46 -1.36 19.10
C ALA A 259 -7.71 -2.63 18.26
N LYS A 260 -6.70 -3.03 17.49
CA LYS A 260 -6.69 -4.21 16.61
C LYS A 260 -5.60 -5.17 17.01
N THR A 261 -5.92 -6.46 17.04
CA THR A 261 -4.97 -7.56 17.30
C THR A 261 -4.44 -8.18 16.01
N ASP A 262 -5.07 -7.92 14.87
CA ASP A 262 -4.53 -8.21 13.55
C ASP A 262 -3.92 -6.93 12.96
N TRP A 263 -2.65 -6.99 12.58
CA TRP A 263 -1.96 -5.83 12.05
C TRP A 263 -2.43 -5.46 10.64
N HIS A 264 -3.04 -6.39 9.89
CA HIS A 264 -3.58 -6.11 8.55
C HIS A 264 -4.76 -5.13 8.58
N ASP A 265 -5.41 -4.96 9.74
CA ASP A 265 -6.48 -3.99 9.97
C ASP A 265 -5.96 -2.59 10.30
N LEU A 266 -4.64 -2.43 10.52
CA LEU A 266 -4.03 -1.15 10.84
C LEU A 266 -3.85 -0.28 9.61
N LYS A 267 -3.84 1.03 9.84
CA LYS A 267 -3.62 2.05 8.81
C LYS A 267 -2.31 2.78 9.08
N PRO A 268 -1.66 3.34 8.04
CA PRO A 268 -0.51 4.22 8.23
C PRO A 268 -0.83 5.32 9.25
N GLY A 269 0.03 5.47 10.25
CA GLY A 269 -0.11 6.41 11.36
C GLY A 269 -0.62 5.79 12.65
N ASP A 270 -1.17 4.57 12.60
CA ASP A 270 -1.54 3.84 13.81
C ASP A 270 -0.30 3.44 14.62
N LEU A 271 -0.46 3.36 15.93
CA LEU A 271 0.59 2.88 16.83
C LEU A 271 0.55 1.36 16.90
N MET A 272 1.73 0.74 16.97
CA MET A 272 1.90 -0.69 17.16
C MET A 272 2.64 -0.94 18.46
N PHE A 273 2.12 -1.84 19.29
CA PHE A 273 2.68 -2.17 20.59
C PHE A 273 3.18 -3.61 20.61
N PHE A 274 4.36 -3.80 21.19
CA PHE A 274 5.08 -5.07 21.12
C PHE A 274 5.49 -5.56 22.51
N MET A 275 5.51 -6.88 22.68
CA MET A 275 6.10 -7.53 23.86
C MET A 275 7.62 -7.64 23.75
N ASP A 276 8.22 -8.18 24.80
CA ASP A 276 9.66 -8.45 24.86
C ASP A 276 10.15 -9.36 23.75
N TYR A 277 11.40 -9.12 23.38
CA TYR A 277 12.13 -9.97 22.47
C TYR A 277 12.44 -11.32 23.14
N LYS A 278 12.14 -12.42 22.45
CA LYS A 278 12.38 -13.80 22.90
C LYS A 278 13.23 -14.59 21.91
N GLY A 279 13.67 -13.96 20.81
CA GLY A 279 14.43 -14.59 19.73
C GLY A 279 13.95 -14.12 18.36
N THR A 280 14.66 -14.50 17.30
CA THR A 280 14.34 -14.08 15.93
C THR A 280 13.25 -14.92 15.27
N SER A 281 13.03 -16.14 15.76
CA SER A 281 12.22 -17.15 15.09
C SER A 281 10.80 -17.20 15.64
N LYS A 282 9.84 -17.58 14.78
CA LYS A 282 8.42 -17.72 15.17
C LYS A 282 8.23 -18.70 16.32
N SER A 283 9.02 -19.78 16.36
CA SER A 283 8.98 -20.79 17.42
C SER A 283 9.34 -20.26 18.80
N ASN A 284 10.14 -19.18 18.90
CA ASN A 284 10.44 -18.52 20.18
C ASN A 284 9.19 -17.90 20.84
N TYR A 285 8.10 -17.77 20.10
CA TYR A 285 6.86 -17.14 20.52
C TYR A 285 5.68 -18.13 20.57
N SER A 286 5.90 -19.40 20.26
CA SER A 286 4.87 -20.44 20.30
C SER A 286 4.34 -20.63 21.73
N GLY A 287 3.02 -20.72 21.88
CA GLY A 287 2.36 -20.93 23.18
C GLY A 287 2.32 -19.70 24.09
N ILE A 288 2.84 -18.54 23.64
CA ILE A 288 2.75 -17.30 24.40
C ILE A 288 1.33 -16.74 24.29
N ASP A 289 0.68 -16.60 25.44
CA ASP A 289 -0.57 -15.83 25.57
C ASP A 289 -0.26 -14.33 25.50
N LYS A 290 -0.47 -13.74 24.32
CA LYS A 290 -0.24 -12.31 24.04
C LYS A 290 -1.10 -11.39 24.91
N SER A 291 -2.25 -11.84 25.40
CA SER A 291 -3.14 -11.01 26.24
C SER A 291 -2.56 -10.71 27.62
N LYS A 292 -1.63 -11.55 28.09
CA LYS A 292 -0.96 -11.43 29.39
C LYS A 292 0.41 -10.76 29.32
N GLN A 293 0.88 -10.38 28.13
CA GLN A 293 2.21 -9.81 27.96
C GLN A 293 2.22 -8.30 28.20
N THR A 294 3.34 -7.82 28.75
CA THR A 294 3.58 -6.40 28.94
C THR A 294 4.14 -5.77 27.66
N ILE A 295 3.73 -4.52 27.40
CA ILE A 295 4.30 -3.71 26.32
C ILE A 295 5.71 -3.31 26.70
N SER A 296 6.66 -3.59 25.83
CA SER A 296 8.06 -3.17 25.97
C SER A 296 8.58 -2.33 24.81
N HIS A 297 7.80 -2.19 23.74
CA HIS A 297 8.16 -1.33 22.62
C HIS A 297 6.91 -0.76 21.92
N VAL A 298 7.08 0.40 21.28
CA VAL A 298 6.06 1.07 20.46
C VAL A 298 6.67 1.57 19.15
N ALA A 299 5.90 1.52 18.07
CA ALA A 299 6.29 2.05 16.76
C ALA A 299 5.09 2.68 16.03
N ILE A 300 5.37 3.51 15.02
CA ILE A 300 4.34 4.06 14.11
C ILE A 300 4.26 3.13 12.88
N TYR A 301 3.08 2.62 12.57
CA TYR A 301 2.86 1.83 11.36
C TYR A 301 2.90 2.72 10.11
N LEU A 302 3.63 2.30 9.08
CA LEU A 302 3.76 3.04 7.83
C LEU A 302 2.92 2.45 6.68
N GLY A 303 2.19 1.36 6.93
CA GLY A 303 1.65 0.53 5.87
C GLY A 303 2.67 -0.47 5.32
N ASN A 304 2.22 -1.39 4.47
CA ASN A 304 3.06 -2.33 3.70
C ASN A 304 4.05 -3.13 4.55
N GLY A 305 3.65 -3.52 5.76
CA GLY A 305 4.53 -4.30 6.64
C GLY A 305 5.73 -3.52 7.17
N GLN A 306 5.68 -2.17 7.20
CA GLN A 306 6.77 -1.31 7.67
C GLN A 306 6.40 -0.52 8.93
N ILE A 307 7.39 -0.32 9.80
CA ILE A 307 7.28 0.47 11.03
C ILE A 307 8.39 1.52 11.12
N LEU A 308 8.09 2.63 11.77
CA LEU A 308 9.03 3.70 12.11
C LEU A 308 9.23 3.73 13.63
N SER A 309 10.44 3.47 14.09
CA SER A 309 10.80 3.50 15.53
C SER A 309 12.31 3.59 15.76
N THR A 310 12.70 3.61 17.04
CA THR A 310 14.08 3.45 17.53
C THR A 310 14.05 2.50 18.73
N TYR A 311 14.96 1.52 18.82
CA TYR A 311 14.81 0.43 19.79
C TYR A 311 16.09 -0.06 20.48
N SER A 312 17.27 0.31 20.01
CA SER A 312 18.54 0.05 20.70
C SER A 312 19.68 0.90 20.13
N LYS A 313 20.81 0.98 20.83
CA LYS A 313 22.01 1.69 20.33
C LYS A 313 22.52 1.05 19.03
N GLU A 314 22.51 -0.28 18.98
CA GLU A 314 22.97 -1.11 17.85
C GLU A 314 22.05 -0.98 16.63
N SER A 315 20.80 -0.56 16.84
CA SER A 315 19.86 -0.32 15.74
C SER A 315 20.22 0.89 14.88
N GLY A 316 21.08 1.80 15.38
CA GLY A 316 21.51 2.98 14.64
C GLY A 316 20.55 4.18 14.72
N GLY A 317 19.66 4.20 15.72
CA GLY A 317 18.73 5.30 15.97
C GLY A 317 17.35 5.10 15.33
N VAL A 318 16.63 6.20 15.13
CA VAL A 318 15.31 6.18 14.47
C VAL A 318 15.45 5.69 13.04
N ARG A 319 14.65 4.70 12.67
CA ARG A 319 14.78 3.97 11.42
C ARG A 319 13.45 3.40 10.96
N ILE A 320 13.43 2.99 9.70
CA ILE A 320 12.31 2.25 9.13
C ILE A 320 12.72 0.80 9.00
N ASP A 321 11.93 -0.08 9.60
CA ASP A 321 12.10 -1.52 9.49
C ASP A 321 10.87 -2.15 8.87
N SER A 322 11.08 -3.25 8.16
CA SER A 322 9.98 -4.15 7.82
C SER A 322 9.76 -5.11 8.99
N PHE A 323 8.53 -5.22 9.45
CA PHE A 323 8.15 -5.99 10.62
C PHE A 323 7.51 -7.33 10.25
N GLU A 324 6.87 -7.39 9.08
CA GLU A 324 6.27 -8.60 8.50
C GLU A 324 7.29 -9.72 8.32
N ASN A 325 6.90 -10.94 8.72
CA ASN A 325 7.69 -12.16 8.73
C ASN A 325 9.01 -12.05 9.51
N ARG A 326 9.10 -11.09 10.45
CA ARG A 326 10.25 -10.91 11.35
C ARG A 326 9.81 -10.98 12.80
N HIS A 327 10.78 -10.97 13.70
CA HIS A 327 10.52 -11.00 15.15
C HIS A 327 9.56 -9.90 15.61
N TRP A 328 9.49 -8.76 14.91
CA TRP A 328 8.55 -7.70 15.23
C TRP A 328 7.09 -8.15 15.09
N GLU A 329 6.73 -8.86 14.02
CA GLU A 329 5.38 -9.41 13.87
C GLU A 329 5.07 -10.44 14.97
N TYR A 330 6.04 -11.28 15.33
CA TYR A 330 5.84 -12.27 16.40
C TYR A 330 5.61 -11.61 17.76
N ARG A 331 6.23 -10.45 17.99
CA ARG A 331 6.08 -9.62 19.21
C ARG A 331 4.85 -8.73 19.19
N PHE A 332 4.15 -8.56 18.08
CA PHE A 332 3.01 -7.65 17.98
C PHE A 332 1.90 -8.09 18.94
N LEU A 333 1.47 -7.18 19.83
CA LEU A 333 0.40 -7.44 20.79
C LEU A 333 -0.93 -6.90 20.26
N TYR A 334 -0.95 -5.62 19.93
CA TYR A 334 -2.06 -4.92 19.32
C TYR A 334 -1.56 -3.57 18.77
N GLY A 335 -2.39 -2.93 17.96
CA GLY A 335 -2.17 -1.57 17.50
C GLY A 335 -3.48 -0.81 17.39
N GLY A 336 -3.44 0.46 16.98
CA GLY A 336 -4.64 1.24 16.77
C GLY A 336 -4.34 2.72 16.60
N SER A 337 -5.38 3.47 16.24
CA SER A 337 -5.24 4.90 15.99
C SER A 337 -5.19 5.68 17.29
N ALA A 338 -4.28 6.65 17.37
CA ALA A 338 -4.25 7.64 18.44
C ALA A 338 -4.98 8.96 18.05
N LEU A 339 -5.72 8.95 16.93
CA LEU A 339 -6.29 10.13 16.26
C LEU A 339 -7.81 10.22 16.32
#